data_AF-A0A1J8Q157-F1
#
_entry.id   AF-A0A1J8Q157-F1
#
_cell.length_a   1.000
_cell.length_b   1.000
_cell.length_c   1.000
_cell.angle_alpha   90.00
_cell.angle_beta   90.00
_cell.angle_gamma   90.00
#
_symmetry.space_group_name_H-M   'P 1'
#
loop_
_entity.id
_entity.type
_entity.pdbx_description
1 polymer ?
#
loop_
_entity_poly.entity_id
_entity_poly.type
_entity_poly.pdbx_seq_one_letter_code
_entity_poly.pdbx_strand_id
1 'polypeptide(L)'
;TSALITLLDNKDFKDVIVCFDDFERLSSSMKLEEVLGLISELKEQKNCKVVMILNEGELESNNKETFAKYKEKLIDYEFDYNPKPSESLDILKSKLATFTDYPLEDYLTKHKINNIRIIDRIINALNDFSFIQPYIKDAPEVTTEIVGSIIEIAAINAQVSSFSDFIEYV
;
A
#
# COMPACT_ATOMS: atom_id res chain seq x y z
N THR A 1 8.66 -28.92 -0.60
CA THR A 1 9.07 -27.58 -1.06
C THR A 1 10.57 -27.42 -1.32
N SER A 2 11.42 -28.45 -1.20
CA SER A 2 12.88 -28.35 -1.33
C SER A 2 13.41 -29.01 -2.62
N ALA A 3 13.47 -28.26 -3.72
CA ALA A 3 14.22 -28.68 -4.92
C ALA A 3 14.87 -27.48 -5.59
N LEU A 4 14.15 -26.35 -5.72
CA LEU A 4 14.69 -25.14 -6.34
C LEU A 4 15.80 -24.48 -5.52
N ILE A 5 15.71 -24.55 -4.19
CA ILE A 5 16.69 -23.92 -3.28
C ILE A 5 17.90 -24.80 -3.05
N THR A 6 17.70 -26.12 -3.10
CA THR A 6 18.78 -27.10 -3.08
C THR A 6 19.66 -27.01 -4.32
N LEU A 7 19.11 -26.53 -5.44
CA LEU A 7 19.84 -26.26 -6.69
C LEU A 7 20.70 -24.98 -6.62
N LEU A 8 20.50 -24.11 -5.63
CA LEU A 8 21.23 -22.86 -5.46
C LEU A 8 22.32 -23.06 -4.40
N ASP A 9 23.58 -22.97 -4.85
CA ASP A 9 24.75 -23.21 -4.02
C ASP A 9 24.93 -22.02 -3.06
N ASN A 10 25.59 -22.22 -1.92
CA ASN A 10 25.76 -21.12 -0.93
C ASN A 10 26.48 -19.89 -1.51
N LYS A 11 27.22 -20.05 -2.62
CA LYS A 11 27.88 -18.96 -3.34
C LYS A 11 26.90 -18.05 -4.09
N ASP A 12 25.74 -18.58 -4.50
CA ASP A 12 24.71 -17.86 -5.26
C ASP A 12 23.92 -16.89 -4.37
N PHE A 13 24.02 -17.04 -3.05
CA PHE A 13 23.33 -16.23 -2.05
C PHE A 13 24.21 -15.19 -1.37
N LYS A 14 25.49 -15.09 -1.75
CA LYS A 14 26.37 -14.05 -1.24
C LYS A 14 25.84 -12.67 -1.64
N ASP A 15 25.66 -11.80 -0.65
CA ASP A 15 25.17 -10.42 -0.83
C ASP A 15 23.75 -10.33 -1.42
N VAL A 16 22.95 -11.39 -1.32
CA VAL A 16 21.56 -11.42 -1.80
C VAL A 16 20.60 -10.89 -0.73
N ILE A 17 19.69 -10.02 -1.17
CA ILE A 17 18.50 -9.61 -0.41
C ILE A 17 17.30 -10.31 -1.03
N VAL A 18 16.58 -11.09 -0.24
CA VAL A 18 15.32 -11.72 -0.65
C VAL A 18 14.17 -10.92 -0.07
N CYS A 19 13.34 -10.33 -0.95
CA CYS A 19 12.12 -9.64 -0.53
C CYS A 19 10.93 -10.55 -0.74
N PHE A 20 10.21 -10.81 0.32
CA PHE A 20 8.89 -11.42 0.26
C PHE A 20 7.87 -10.29 0.46
N ASP A 21 7.02 -10.08 -0.55
CA ASP A 21 5.92 -9.13 -0.51
C ASP A 21 4.62 -9.93 -0.46
N ASP A 22 3.54 -9.29 -0.01
CA ASP A 22 2.18 -9.79 -0.20
C ASP A 22 1.86 -11.13 0.50
N PHE A 23 2.38 -11.32 1.71
CA PHE A 23 2.15 -12.53 2.51
C PHE A 23 0.68 -12.78 2.84
N GLU A 24 -0.12 -11.71 2.96
CA GLU A 24 -1.55 -11.84 3.24
C GLU A 24 -2.31 -12.54 2.12
N ARG A 25 -1.79 -12.56 0.88
CA ARG A 25 -2.40 -13.26 -0.26
C ARG A 25 -1.94 -14.72 -0.44
N LEU A 26 -1.38 -15.34 0.61
CA LEU A 26 -1.03 -16.75 0.59
C LEU A 26 -2.27 -17.62 0.28
N SER A 27 -2.19 -18.42 -0.79
CA SER A 27 -3.27 -19.33 -1.16
C SER A 27 -3.50 -20.39 -0.08
N SER A 28 -4.73 -20.89 0.04
CA SER A 28 -5.08 -22.01 0.93
C SER A 28 -4.29 -23.30 0.69
N SER A 29 -3.60 -23.41 -0.46
CA SER A 29 -2.73 -24.54 -0.80
C SER A 29 -1.34 -24.45 -0.17
N MET A 30 -0.91 -23.27 0.30
CA MET A 30 0.37 -23.04 0.94
C MET A 30 0.19 -22.67 2.42
N LYS A 31 0.84 -23.44 3.29
CA LYS A 31 0.84 -23.17 4.72
C LYS A 31 1.85 -22.08 5.06
N LEU A 32 1.45 -21.11 5.88
CA LEU A 32 2.33 -20.03 6.32
C LEU A 32 3.62 -20.57 6.97
N GLU A 33 3.54 -21.67 7.73
CA GLU A 33 4.69 -22.31 8.37
C GLU A 33 5.76 -22.76 7.36
N GLU A 34 5.36 -23.20 6.16
CA GLU A 34 6.32 -23.61 5.12
C GLU A 34 7.09 -22.41 4.58
N VAL A 35 6.43 -21.27 4.41
CA VAL A 35 7.06 -20.02 3.95
C VAL A 35 7.99 -19.46 5.03
N LEU A 36 7.56 -19.49 6.29
CA LEU A 36 8.39 -19.07 7.42
C LEU A 36 9.61 -19.99 7.60
N GLY A 37 9.44 -21.29 7.40
CA GLY A 37 10.55 -22.26 7.40
C GLY A 37 11.57 -21.97 6.31
N LEU A 38 11.10 -21.62 5.11
CA LEU A 38 11.94 -21.15 4.02
C LEU A 38 12.72 -19.88 4.39
N ILE A 39 12.06 -18.90 4.99
CA ILE A 39 12.71 -17.64 5.39
C ILE A 39 13.81 -17.90 6.41
N SER A 40 13.57 -18.79 7.39
CA SER A 40 14.59 -19.22 8.35
C SER A 40 15.78 -19.90 7.65
N GLU A 41 15.55 -20.79 6.69
CA GLU A 41 16.62 -21.41 5.90
C GLU A 41 17.46 -20.37 5.14
N LEU A 42 16.82 -19.41 4.48
CA LEU A 42 17.50 -18.34 3.74
C LEU A 42 18.36 -17.46 4.67
N LYS A 43 17.81 -17.06 5.82
CA LYS A 43 18.51 -16.23 6.81
C LYS A 43 19.68 -16.98 7.43
N GLU A 44 19.44 -18.18 7.96
CA GLU A 44 20.38 -18.88 8.84
C GLU A 44 21.39 -19.74 8.08
N GLN A 45 20.96 -20.42 7.02
CA GLN A 45 21.79 -21.39 6.30
C GLN A 45 22.43 -20.79 5.04
N LYS A 46 21.72 -19.87 4.37
CA LYS A 46 22.20 -19.22 3.13
C LYS A 46 22.80 -17.84 3.37
N ASN A 47 22.71 -17.31 4.59
CA ASN A 47 23.23 -16.00 4.98
C ASN A 47 22.69 -14.85 4.11
N CYS A 48 21.43 -14.98 3.67
CA CYS A 48 20.71 -13.95 2.96
C CYS A 48 20.21 -12.87 3.93
N LYS A 49 20.11 -11.64 3.45
CA LYS A 49 19.25 -10.64 4.10
C LYS A 49 17.83 -10.86 3.62
N VAL A 50 16.86 -10.91 4.51
CA VAL A 50 15.45 -11.09 4.15
C VAL A 50 14.66 -9.85 4.54
N VAL A 51 13.84 -9.36 3.62
CA VAL A 51 12.86 -8.30 3.85
C VAL A 51 11.48 -8.89 3.68
N MET A 52 10.59 -8.62 4.62
CA MET A 52 9.20 -9.06 4.58
C MET A 52 8.32 -7.81 4.55
N ILE A 53 7.42 -7.74 3.57
CA ILE A 53 6.40 -6.71 3.45
C ILE A 53 5.06 -7.43 3.56
N LEU A 54 4.30 -7.12 4.61
CA LEU A 54 3.03 -7.78 4.86
C LEU A 54 2.02 -6.84 5.51
N ASN A 55 0.75 -7.04 5.20
CA ASN A 55 -0.34 -6.43 5.96
C ASN A 55 -0.85 -7.39 7.03
N GLU A 56 -0.37 -7.23 8.27
CA GLU A 56 -0.78 -8.07 9.40
C GLU A 56 -2.30 -8.07 9.64
N GLY A 57 -2.97 -6.97 9.32
CA GLY A 57 -4.42 -6.83 9.47
C GLY A 57 -5.21 -7.78 8.58
N GLU A 58 -4.70 -8.07 7.39
CA GLU A 58 -5.34 -8.89 6.34
C GLU A 58 -4.98 -10.38 6.45
N LEU A 59 -4.07 -10.76 7.35
CA LEU A 59 -3.79 -12.18 7.61
C LEU A 59 -5.05 -12.88 8.15
N GLU A 60 -5.32 -14.08 7.61
CA GLU A 60 -6.35 -14.96 8.15
C GLU A 60 -6.10 -15.24 9.65
N SER A 61 -7.16 -15.41 10.45
CA SER A 61 -7.07 -15.51 11.91
C SER A 61 -6.15 -16.63 12.41
N ASN A 62 -6.15 -17.79 11.74
CA ASN A 62 -5.23 -18.90 11.98
C ASN A 62 -3.76 -18.51 11.72
N ASN A 63 -3.51 -17.79 10.62
CA ASN A 63 -2.18 -17.34 10.22
C ASN A 63 -1.63 -16.26 11.15
N LYS A 64 -2.49 -15.41 11.74
CA LYS A 64 -2.08 -14.42 12.75
C LYS A 64 -1.43 -15.06 13.97
N GLU A 65 -2.03 -16.10 14.53
CA GLU A 65 -1.49 -16.79 15.70
C GLU A 65 -0.17 -17.52 15.37
N THR A 66 -0.12 -18.19 14.22
CA THR A 66 1.10 -18.80 13.71
C THR A 66 2.20 -17.75 13.55
N PHE A 67 1.94 -16.67 12.81
CA PHE A 67 2.92 -15.62 12.57
C PHE A 67 3.49 -15.05 13.87
N ALA A 68 2.62 -14.72 14.83
CA ALA A 68 3.02 -14.18 16.13
C ALA A 68 4.00 -15.10 16.88
N LYS A 69 3.83 -16.43 16.80
CA LYS A 69 4.74 -17.41 17.43
C LYS A 69 6.13 -17.43 16.80
N TYR A 70 6.22 -17.24 15.48
CA TYR A 70 7.51 -17.28 14.77
C TYR A 70 8.20 -15.92 14.73
N LYS A 71 7.43 -14.83 14.84
CA LYS A 71 7.91 -13.45 14.73
C LYS A 71 9.09 -13.14 15.64
N GLU A 72 9.00 -13.52 16.92
CA GLU A 72 10.04 -13.28 17.94
C GLU A 72 11.41 -13.88 17.56
N LYS A 73 11.42 -15.00 16.84
CA LYS A 73 12.66 -15.71 16.47
C LYS A 73 13.18 -15.32 15.09
N LEU A 74 12.26 -15.04 14.18
CA LEU A 74 12.58 -14.85 12.77
C LEU A 74 12.96 -13.40 12.45
N ILE A 75 12.27 -12.44 13.07
CA ILE A 75 12.35 -11.02 12.72
C ILE A 75 13.34 -10.31 13.65
N ASP A 76 14.43 -9.80 13.07
CA ASP A 76 15.43 -9.03 13.83
C ASP A 76 15.02 -7.56 14.00
N TYR A 77 14.34 -7.00 13.00
CA TYR A 77 13.89 -5.61 12.97
C TYR A 77 12.48 -5.53 12.38
N GLU A 78 11.64 -4.74 13.03
CA GLU A 78 10.28 -4.49 12.61
C GLU A 78 10.05 -3.00 12.43
N PHE A 79 9.35 -2.65 11.36
CA PHE A 79 9.01 -1.27 11.01
C PHE A 79 7.52 -1.21 10.71
N ASP A 80 6.78 -0.41 11.48
CA ASP A 80 5.40 -0.10 11.18
C ASP A 80 5.33 1.01 10.11
N TYR A 81 4.68 0.71 8.98
CA TYR A 81 4.50 1.69 7.90
C TYR A 81 3.11 2.31 7.99
N ASN A 82 3.05 3.47 8.65
CA ASN A 82 1.81 4.21 8.83
C ASN A 82 2.03 5.71 8.53
N PRO A 83 2.21 6.08 7.24
CA PRO A 83 2.46 7.46 6.86
C PRO A 83 1.26 8.34 7.18
N LYS A 84 1.53 9.59 7.55
CA LYS A 84 0.51 10.62 7.66
C LYS A 84 0.01 11.03 6.27
N PRO A 85 -1.24 11.51 6.15
CA PRO A 85 -1.75 12.06 4.89
C PRO A 85 -0.81 13.10 4.24
N SER A 86 -0.18 13.96 5.06
CA SER A 86 0.77 14.98 4.61
C SER A 86 2.05 14.38 4.01
N GLU A 87 2.62 13.35 4.64
CA GLU A 87 3.81 12.65 4.15
C GLU A 87 3.52 11.95 2.81
N SER A 88 2.36 11.30 2.70
CA SER A 88 1.92 10.68 1.44
C SER A 88 1.65 11.72 0.35
N LEU A 89 1.07 12.87 0.71
CA LEU A 89 0.83 13.97 -0.23
C LEU A 89 2.14 14.61 -0.71
N ASP A 90 3.12 14.81 0.17
CA ASP A 90 4.41 15.38 -0.17
C ASP A 90 5.16 14.56 -1.24
N ILE A 91 5.05 13.22 -1.19
CA ILE A 91 5.61 12.32 -2.22
C ILE A 91 4.99 12.60 -3.60
N LEU A 92 3.71 12.98 -3.65
CA LEU A 92 2.95 13.18 -4.88
C LEU A 92 2.80 14.66 -5.27
N LYS A 93 3.30 15.58 -4.45
CA LYS A 93 3.07 17.02 -4.59
C LYS A 93 3.49 17.58 -5.95
N SER A 94 4.56 17.05 -6.53
CA SER A 94 5.05 17.43 -7.85
C SER A 94 4.12 17.02 -9.00
N LYS A 95 3.19 16.08 -8.77
CA LYS A 95 2.19 15.66 -9.76
C LYS A 95 0.96 16.56 -9.77
N LEU A 96 0.68 17.31 -8.70
CA LEU A 96 -0.48 18.19 -8.63
C LEU A 96 -0.22 19.45 -9.46
N ALA A 97 -0.77 19.50 -10.68
CA ALA A 97 -0.48 20.56 -11.65
C ALA A 97 -1.51 21.70 -11.64
N THR A 98 -2.71 21.44 -11.14
CA THR A 98 -3.84 22.39 -11.08
C THR A 98 -4.46 22.37 -9.68
N PHE A 99 -5.21 23.42 -9.35
CA PHE A 99 -5.86 23.58 -8.05
C PHE A 99 -4.88 23.47 -6.87
N THR A 100 -3.63 23.90 -7.06
CA THR A 100 -2.55 23.82 -6.05
C THR A 100 -2.86 24.62 -4.78
N ASP A 101 -3.71 25.63 -4.90
CA ASP A 101 -4.13 26.47 -3.77
C ASP A 101 -5.27 25.84 -2.95
N TYR A 102 -5.87 24.74 -3.43
CA TYR A 102 -6.91 24.03 -2.69
C TYR A 102 -6.28 23.32 -1.48
N PRO A 103 -6.90 23.37 -0.28
CA PRO A 103 -6.38 22.76 0.93
C PRO A 103 -6.59 21.22 0.92
N LEU A 104 -5.92 20.52 0.01
CA LEU A 104 -6.06 19.08 -0.17
C LEU A 104 -5.62 18.30 1.07
N GLU A 105 -4.56 18.74 1.76
CA GLU A 105 -4.09 18.10 3.00
C GLU A 105 -5.16 18.11 4.10
N ASP A 106 -5.92 19.21 4.23
CA ASP A 106 -7.02 19.32 5.20
C ASP A 106 -8.12 18.32 4.88
N TYR A 107 -8.47 18.17 3.60
CA TYR A 107 -9.42 17.16 3.15
C TYR A 107 -8.93 15.75 3.49
N LEU A 108 -7.70 15.40 3.10
CA LEU A 108 -7.14 14.07 3.34
C LEU A 108 -7.07 13.75 4.84
N THR A 109 -6.70 14.73 5.67
CA THR A 109 -6.64 14.60 7.12
C THR A 109 -8.01 14.41 7.74
N LYS A 110 -8.98 15.26 7.37
CA LYS A 110 -10.38 15.18 7.85
C LYS A 110 -11.01 13.82 7.54
N HIS A 111 -10.76 13.30 6.34
CA HIS A 111 -11.31 12.03 5.85
C HIS A 111 -10.42 10.82 6.14
N LYS A 112 -9.29 11.00 6.85
CA LYS A 112 -8.32 9.95 7.21
C LYS A 112 -7.83 9.14 6.00
N ILE A 113 -7.61 9.82 4.88
CA ILE A 113 -7.09 9.22 3.65
C ILE A 113 -5.57 9.31 3.68
N ASN A 114 -4.91 8.19 4.00
CA ASN A 114 -3.45 8.07 4.00
C ASN A 114 -2.91 7.14 2.89
N ASN A 115 -3.78 6.36 2.25
CA ASN A 115 -3.40 5.47 1.17
C ASN A 115 -2.95 6.26 -0.06
N ILE A 116 -1.66 6.17 -0.37
CA ILE A 116 -1.02 6.91 -1.44
C ILE A 116 -1.65 6.65 -2.82
N ARG A 117 -2.22 5.46 -3.07
CA ARG A 117 -2.91 5.15 -4.33
C ARG A 117 -4.22 5.93 -4.48
N ILE A 118 -4.94 6.16 -3.38
CA ILE A 118 -6.15 6.99 -3.37
C ILE A 118 -5.78 8.45 -3.63
N ILE A 119 -4.73 8.93 -2.97
CA ILE A 119 -4.23 10.31 -3.15
C ILE A 119 -3.79 10.54 -4.59
N ASP A 120 -3.06 9.59 -5.20
CA ASP A 120 -2.64 9.67 -6.60
C ASP A 120 -3.84 9.73 -7.56
N ARG A 121 -4.90 8.95 -7.29
CA ARG A 121 -6.16 9.01 -8.06
C ARG A 121 -6.88 10.35 -7.93
N ILE A 122 -6.90 10.93 -6.73
CA ILE A 122 -7.46 12.28 -6.51
C ILE A 122 -6.66 13.31 -7.32
N ILE A 123 -5.33 13.27 -7.25
CA ILE A 123 -4.46 14.20 -7.99
C ILE A 123 -4.65 14.05 -9.50
N ASN A 124 -4.74 12.82 -10.01
CA ASN A 124 -5.00 12.57 -11.42
C ASN A 124 -6.36 13.13 -11.84
N ALA A 125 -7.41 12.92 -11.05
CA ALA A 125 -8.73 13.50 -11.33
C ALA A 125 -8.68 15.04 -11.35
N LEU A 126 -8.02 15.67 -10.38
CA LEU A 126 -7.83 17.13 -10.37
C LEU A 126 -7.14 17.60 -11.66
N ASN A 127 -6.07 16.93 -12.08
CA ASN A 127 -5.36 17.25 -13.31
C ASN A 127 -6.21 17.05 -14.57
N ASP A 128 -7.01 15.99 -14.64
CA ASP A 128 -7.93 15.71 -15.75
C ASP A 128 -8.98 16.81 -15.91
N PHE A 129 -9.41 17.41 -14.80
CA PHE A 129 -10.31 18.55 -14.79
C PHE A 129 -9.63 19.93 -14.90
N SER A 130 -8.31 20.00 -15.16
CA SER A 130 -7.58 21.28 -15.30
C SER A 130 -8.24 22.27 -16.27
N PHE A 131 -8.94 21.79 -17.30
CA PHE A 131 -9.65 22.63 -18.27
C PHE A 131 -10.74 23.52 -17.65
N ILE A 132 -11.29 23.19 -16.48
CA ILE A 132 -12.33 24.03 -15.83
C ILE A 132 -11.73 25.20 -15.05
N GLN A 133 -10.46 25.12 -14.66
CA GLN A 133 -9.78 26.09 -13.78
C GLN A 133 -9.95 27.55 -14.24
N PRO A 134 -9.81 27.88 -15.55
CA PRO A 134 -9.94 29.26 -16.02
C PRO A 134 -11.34 29.86 -15.82
N TYR A 135 -12.38 29.02 -15.74
CA TYR A 135 -13.78 29.46 -15.65
C TYR A 135 -14.26 29.68 -14.21
N ILE A 136 -13.59 29.05 -13.23
CA ILE A 136 -14.03 29.06 -11.83
C ILE A 136 -13.10 29.87 -10.92
N LYS A 137 -11.86 30.15 -11.35
CA LYS A 137 -10.82 30.82 -10.55
C LYS A 137 -11.24 32.15 -9.89
N ASP A 138 -12.14 32.91 -10.51
CA ASP A 138 -12.56 34.23 -10.03
C ASP A 138 -13.74 34.16 -9.04
N ALA A 139 -14.23 32.95 -8.75
CA ALA A 139 -15.31 32.68 -7.81
C ALA A 139 -14.86 31.64 -6.75
N PRO A 140 -14.31 32.09 -5.61
CA PRO A 140 -13.74 31.19 -4.60
C PRO A 140 -14.72 30.16 -4.03
N GLU A 141 -15.97 30.56 -3.80
CA GLU A 141 -17.03 29.66 -3.31
C GLU A 141 -17.34 28.55 -4.32
N VAL A 142 -17.49 28.92 -5.59
CA VAL A 142 -17.73 27.98 -6.70
C VAL A 142 -16.53 27.06 -6.91
N THR A 143 -15.31 27.60 -6.83
CA THR A 143 -14.08 26.80 -6.89
C THR A 143 -14.04 25.76 -5.80
N THR A 144 -14.31 26.17 -4.55
CA THR A 144 -14.28 25.27 -3.39
C THR A 144 -15.27 24.12 -3.55
N GLU A 145 -16.50 24.43 -3.99
CA GLU A 145 -17.56 23.44 -4.18
C GLU A 145 -17.22 22.44 -5.30
N ILE A 146 -16.79 22.94 -6.46
CA ILE A 146 -16.50 22.10 -7.64
C ILE A 146 -15.27 21.24 -7.39
N VAL A 147 -14.18 21.82 -6.87
CA VAL A 147 -12.95 21.08 -6.58
C VAL A 147 -13.20 20.06 -5.47
N GLY A 148 -13.96 20.42 -4.44
CA GLY A 148 -14.40 19.49 -3.39
C GLY A 148 -15.17 18.29 -3.97
N SER A 149 -16.12 18.55 -4.87
CA SER A 149 -16.90 17.50 -5.55
C SER A 149 -16.02 16.55 -6.37
N ILE A 150 -15.04 17.07 -7.11
CA ILE A 150 -14.09 16.25 -7.89
C ILE A 150 -13.31 15.33 -6.95
N ILE A 151 -12.80 15.88 -5.85
CA ILE A 151 -12.03 15.12 -4.84
C ILE A 151 -12.89 14.03 -4.21
N GLU A 152 -14.13 14.35 -3.80
CA GLU A 152 -15.05 13.39 -3.18
C GLU A 152 -15.38 12.23 -4.12
N ILE A 153 -15.74 12.52 -5.37
CA ILE A 153 -16.05 11.49 -6.36
C ILE A 153 -14.83 10.62 -6.63
N ALA A 154 -13.65 11.23 -6.79
CA ALA A 154 -12.40 10.50 -7.04
C ALA A 154 -12.02 9.61 -5.85
N ALA A 155 -12.15 10.11 -4.61
CA ALA A 155 -11.87 9.37 -3.39
C ALA A 155 -12.82 8.18 -3.23
N ILE A 156 -14.13 8.38 -3.42
CA ILE A 156 -15.14 7.32 -3.36
C ILE A 156 -14.85 6.26 -4.42
N ASN A 157 -14.69 6.64 -5.69
CA ASN A 157 -14.40 5.69 -6.76
C ASN A 157 -13.10 4.90 -6.48
N ALA A 158 -12.08 5.58 -5.95
CA ALA A 158 -10.82 4.94 -5.59
C ALA A 158 -10.97 3.88 -4.50
N GLN A 159 -11.73 4.19 -3.46
CA GLN A 159 -12.01 3.27 -2.35
C GLN A 159 -12.90 2.13 -2.80
N VAL A 160 -13.99 2.41 -3.52
CA VAL A 160 -14.90 1.35 -3.98
C VAL A 160 -14.21 0.40 -4.95
N SER A 161 -13.31 0.89 -5.82
CA SER A 161 -12.49 0.00 -6.67
C SER A 161 -11.50 -0.89 -5.89
N SER A 162 -11.19 -0.54 -4.64
CA SER A 162 -10.40 -1.39 -3.72
C SER A 162 -11.26 -2.29 -2.83
N PHE A 163 -12.57 -2.03 -2.75
CA PHE A 163 -13.55 -2.91 -2.14
C PHE A 163 -14.16 -3.80 -3.24
N SER A 164 -13.74 -5.06 -3.30
CA SER A 164 -14.30 -6.07 -4.20
C SER A 164 -15.72 -6.50 -3.80
N ASP A 165 -16.65 -5.57 -3.65
CA ASP A 165 -18.07 -5.84 -3.39
C ASP A 165 -18.94 -4.73 -4.01
N PHE A 166 -18.97 -4.65 -5.34
CA PHE A 166 -20.17 -4.12 -6.00
C PHE A 166 -21.18 -5.26 -6.06
N ILE A 167 -22.15 -5.17 -5.16
CA ILE A 167 -23.43 -5.88 -5.16
C ILE A 167 -23.89 -6.15 -6.59
N GLU A 168 -24.11 -7.43 -6.91
CA GLU A 168 -24.96 -7.84 -8.03
C GLU A 168 -26.29 -7.09 -7.93
N TYR A 169 -26.49 -6.10 -8.80
CA TYR A 169 -27.83 -5.58 -9.03
C TYR A 169 -28.61 -6.66 -9.79
N VAL A 170 -29.51 -7.33 -9.08
CA VAL A 170 -30.67 -8.03 -9.63
C VAL A 170 -31.60 -7.02 -10.30
#